data_AF-A0A3C0TLF3-F1
#
_entry.id   AF-A0A3C0TLF3-F1
#
_cell.length_a   1.000
_cell.length_b   1.000
_cell.length_c   1.000
_cell.angle_alpha   90.00
_cell.angle_beta   90.00
_cell.angle_gamma   90.00
#
_symmetry.space_group_name_H-M   'P 1'
#
loop_
_entity.id
_entity.type
_entity.pdbx_description
1 polymer ?
#
loop_
_entity_poly.entity_id
_entity_poly.type
_entity_poly.pdbx_seq_one_letter_code
_entity_poly.pdbx_strand_id
1 'polypeptide(L)'
;MKHDDIRHMLSEYIDGAVTPGEKAAIEDHLASCPECSVAREELQKAVHHLRDLEAVEAPPWLSQKIMATVREEAEQKSSLLRTLFFPLRIKLPLQAVAVLFLAVTALYVSQSIQPNMRIAEGPAEEMTGRLERSAPEQPRSRGQKALDMKYSYEPVPPPVPQEGALPSSPF
;
A
#
# COMPACT_ATOMS: atom_id res chain seq x y z
N MET A 1 14.91 -22.93 13.85
CA MET A 1 14.55 -22.04 14.97
C MET A 1 14.89 -22.77 16.27
N LYS A 2 15.44 -22.10 17.29
CA LYS A 2 15.81 -22.79 18.54
C LYS A 2 14.59 -22.90 19.46
N HIS A 3 14.65 -23.83 20.39
CA HIS A 3 13.59 -24.07 21.37
C HIS A 3 13.27 -22.82 22.21
N ASP A 4 14.29 -22.12 22.69
CA ASP A 4 14.12 -20.88 23.47
C ASP A 4 13.41 -19.77 22.67
N ASP A 5 13.83 -19.55 21.42
CA ASP A 5 13.23 -18.53 20.55
C ASP A 5 11.72 -18.74 20.41
N ILE A 6 11.30 -20.00 20.25
CA ILE A 6 9.89 -20.34 20.08
C ILE A 6 9.11 -20.12 21.37
N ARG A 7 9.66 -20.53 22.52
CA ARG A 7 8.99 -20.33 23.82
C ARG A 7 8.71 -18.86 24.09
N HIS A 8 9.61 -17.96 23.70
CA HIS A 8 9.38 -16.51 23.82
C HIS A 8 8.31 -15.99 22.85
N MET A 9 8.22 -16.56 21.64
CA MET A 9 7.26 -16.15 20.62
C MET A 9 5.88 -16.81 20.75
N LEU A 10 5.69 -17.81 21.64
CA LEU A 10 4.40 -18.50 21.80
C LEU A 10 3.27 -17.55 22.20
N SER A 11 3.53 -16.55 23.04
CA SER A 11 2.53 -15.54 23.43
C SER A 11 2.07 -14.71 22.22
N GLU A 12 3.03 -14.15 21.47
CA GLU A 12 2.76 -13.39 20.25
C GLU A 12 2.04 -14.24 19.19
N TYR A 13 2.40 -15.53 19.10
CA TYR A 13 1.75 -16.48 18.21
C TYR A 13 0.27 -16.71 18.59
N ILE A 14 -0.04 -16.88 19.88
CA ILE A 14 -1.42 -17.04 20.38
C ILE A 14 -2.24 -15.77 20.16
N ASP A 15 -1.62 -14.60 20.34
CA ASP A 15 -2.25 -13.30 20.14
C ASP A 15 -2.37 -12.92 18.65
N GLY A 16 -1.79 -13.72 17.74
CA GLY A 16 -1.80 -13.45 16.29
C GLY A 16 -0.91 -12.28 15.87
N ALA A 17 0.05 -11.90 16.70
CA ALA A 17 0.98 -10.78 16.52
C ALA A 17 2.28 -11.15 15.78
N VAL A 18 2.39 -12.39 15.29
CA VAL A 18 3.54 -12.87 14.49
C VAL A 18 3.34 -12.67 12.99
N THR A 19 4.44 -12.49 12.26
CA THR A 19 4.38 -12.44 10.79
C THR A 19 4.05 -13.82 10.20
N PRO A 20 3.54 -13.88 8.95
CA PRO A 20 3.25 -15.17 8.30
C PRO A 20 4.46 -16.11 8.17
N GLY A 21 5.66 -15.53 8.01
CA GLY A 21 6.91 -16.31 7.92
C GLY A 21 7.31 -16.93 9.26
N GLU A 22 7.19 -16.16 10.35
CA GLU A 22 7.44 -16.66 11.70
C GLU A 22 6.40 -17.69 12.11
N LYS A 23 5.14 -17.48 11.74
CA LYS A 23 4.05 -18.44 12.00
C LYS A 23 4.38 -19.83 11.43
N ALA A 24 4.81 -19.89 10.17
CA ALA A 24 5.17 -21.16 9.53
C ALA A 24 6.37 -21.82 10.24
N ALA A 25 7.40 -21.04 10.60
CA ALA A 25 8.56 -21.57 11.31
C ALA A 25 8.22 -22.11 12.71
N ILE A 26 7.28 -21.47 13.42
CA ILE A 26 6.76 -21.93 14.70
C ILE A 26 5.96 -23.23 14.52
N GLU A 27 5.07 -23.29 13.54
CA GLU A 27 4.25 -24.48 13.26
C GLU A 27 5.09 -25.70 12.88
N ASP A 28 6.11 -25.52 12.04
CA ASP A 28 7.06 -26.57 11.67
C ASP A 28 7.79 -27.12 12.91
N HIS A 29 8.19 -26.25 13.83
CA HIS A 29 8.85 -26.70 15.06
C HIS A 29 7.88 -27.39 16.01
N LEU A 30 6.66 -26.88 16.19
CA LEU A 30 5.64 -27.50 17.03
C LEU A 30 5.28 -28.91 16.54
N ALA A 31 5.34 -29.17 15.24
CA ALA A 31 5.16 -30.51 14.67
C ALA A 31 6.30 -31.47 15.06
N SER A 32 7.51 -30.96 15.28
CA SER A 32 8.71 -31.73 15.59
C SER A 32 9.05 -31.83 17.08
N CYS A 33 8.56 -30.88 17.90
CA CYS A 33 8.92 -30.74 19.31
C CYS A 33 7.69 -30.85 20.23
N PRO A 34 7.52 -31.97 20.95
CA PRO A 34 6.36 -32.16 21.83
C PRO A 34 6.39 -31.21 23.04
N GLU A 35 7.57 -30.85 23.56
CA GLU A 35 7.69 -29.94 24.71
C GLU A 35 7.13 -28.54 24.40
N CYS A 36 7.46 -27.99 23.23
CA CYS A 36 6.90 -26.73 22.76
C CYS A 36 5.39 -26.81 22.50
N SER A 37 4.89 -27.96 22.01
CA SER A 37 3.45 -28.16 21.82
C SER A 37 2.69 -28.14 23.15
N VAL A 38 3.22 -28.82 24.17
CA VAL A 38 2.63 -28.80 25.53
C VAL A 38 2.64 -27.39 26.11
N ALA A 39 3.77 -26.68 26.01
CA ALA A 39 3.87 -25.30 26.49
C ALA A 39 2.85 -24.36 25.83
N ARG A 40 2.63 -24.52 24.51
CA ARG A 40 1.60 -23.77 23.79
C ARG A 40 0.19 -24.08 24.30
N GLU A 41 -0.12 -25.36 24.50
CA GLU A 41 -1.44 -25.78 25.01
C GLU A 41 -1.69 -25.28 26.44
N GLU A 42 -0.69 -25.33 27.31
CA GLU A 42 -0.79 -24.79 28.68
C GLU A 42 -1.09 -23.29 28.66
N LEU A 43 -0.37 -22.53 27.82
CA LEU A 43 -0.60 -21.10 27.67
C LEU A 43 -1.99 -20.81 27.09
N GLN A 44 -2.43 -21.60 26.10
CA GLN A 44 -3.76 -21.48 25.52
C GLN A 44 -4.88 -21.78 26.54
N LYS A 45 -4.70 -22.77 27.42
CA LYS A 45 -5.63 -23.06 28.52
C LYS A 45 -5.70 -21.89 29.51
N ALA A 46 -4.55 -21.31 29.87
CA ALA A 46 -4.52 -20.13 30.73
C ALA A 46 -5.32 -18.96 30.11
N VAL A 47 -5.11 -18.68 28.82
CA VAL A 47 -5.88 -17.64 28.11
C VAL A 47 -7.38 -17.97 28.08
N HIS A 48 -7.76 -19.23 27.87
CA HIS A 48 -9.16 -19.63 27.88
C HIS A 48 -9.81 -19.37 29.25
N HIS A 49 -9.16 -19.76 30.34
CA HIS A 49 -9.65 -19.50 31.70
C HIS A 49 -9.79 -18.00 32.00
N LEU A 50 -8.91 -17.16 31.47
CA LEU A 50 -9.02 -15.71 31.60
C LEU A 50 -10.19 -15.13 30.79
N ARG A 51 -10.53 -15.72 29.65
CA ARG A 51 -11.69 -15.30 28.83
C ARG A 51 -13.03 -15.71 29.44
N ASP A 52 -13.05 -16.77 30.24
CA ASP A 52 -14.24 -17.24 30.93
C ASP A 52 -14.60 -16.39 32.16
N LEU A 53 -13.73 -15.44 32.54
CA LEU A 53 -14.04 -14.44 33.57
C LEU A 53 -15.20 -13.55 33.10
N GLU A 54 -16.01 -13.09 34.05
CA GLU A 54 -17.19 -12.28 33.76
C GLU A 54 -16.81 -11.04 32.94
N ALA A 55 -17.39 -10.95 31.74
CA ALA A 55 -17.17 -9.83 30.85
C ALA A 55 -17.75 -8.57 31.49
N VAL A 56 -16.86 -7.66 31.89
CA VAL A 56 -17.28 -6.36 32.42
C VAL A 56 -17.96 -5.56 31.31
N GLU A 57 -19.15 -5.04 31.59
CA GLU A 57 -19.87 -4.19 30.65
C GLU A 57 -19.04 -2.94 30.34
N ALA A 58 -18.72 -2.74 29.06
CA ALA A 58 -17.98 -1.57 28.63
C ALA A 58 -18.85 -0.31 28.80
N PRO A 59 -18.28 0.82 29.26
CA PRO A 59 -19.07 2.02 29.49
C PRO A 59 -19.61 2.58 28.16
N PRO A 60 -20.84 3.14 28.14
CA PRO A 60 -21.54 3.51 26.90
C PRO A 60 -20.86 4.62 26.10
N TRP A 61 -19.98 5.42 26.71
CA TRP A 61 -19.21 6.46 26.02
C TRP A 61 -18.09 5.88 25.14
N LEU A 62 -17.59 4.67 25.45
CA LEU A 62 -16.45 4.07 24.74
C LEU A 62 -16.83 3.68 23.31
N SER A 63 -17.97 3.02 23.13
CA SER A 63 -18.47 2.64 21.82
C SER A 63 -18.74 3.87 20.95
N GLN A 64 -19.32 4.93 21.54
CA GLN A 64 -19.55 6.19 20.84
C GLN A 64 -18.26 6.84 20.38
N LYS A 65 -17.24 6.89 21.25
CA LYS A 65 -15.92 7.46 20.91
C LYS A 65 -15.23 6.67 19.80
N ILE A 66 -15.21 5.33 19.90
CA ILE A 66 -14.60 4.46 18.86
C ILE A 66 -15.32 4.65 17.53
N MET A 67 -16.65 4.60 17.52
CA MET A 67 -17.43 4.76 16.29
C MET A 67 -17.27 6.15 15.68
N ALA A 68 -17.09 7.19 16.49
CA ALA A 68 -16.76 8.52 15.99
C ALA A 68 -15.39 8.54 15.30
N THR A 69 -14.34 7.99 15.92
CA THR A 69 -13.00 7.92 15.32
C THR A 69 -12.99 7.10 14.04
N VAL A 70 -13.66 5.93 14.01
CA VAL A 70 -13.76 5.10 12.80
C VAL A 70 -14.49 5.83 11.68
N ARG A 71 -15.55 6.59 11.99
CA ARG A 71 -16.27 7.40 11.00
C ARG A 71 -15.40 8.54 10.47
N GLU A 72 -14.65 9.23 11.32
CA GLU A 72 -13.75 10.30 10.91
C GLU A 72 -12.66 9.79 9.95
N GLU A 73 -12.06 8.63 10.24
CA GLU A 73 -11.09 8.00 9.32
C GLU A 73 -11.72 7.59 7.99
N ALA A 74 -12.95 7.06 8.03
CA ALA A 74 -13.70 6.68 6.83
C ALA A 74 -14.12 7.91 6.00
N GLU A 75 -14.53 9.00 6.65
CA GLU A 75 -14.84 10.27 6.02
C GLU A 75 -13.59 10.92 5.42
N GLN A 76 -12.45 10.85 6.09
CA GLN A 76 -11.20 11.39 5.54
C GLN A 76 -10.78 10.62 4.27
N LYS A 77 -10.82 9.28 4.29
CA LYS A 77 -10.52 8.45 3.11
C LYS A 77 -11.51 8.69 1.97
N SER A 78 -12.80 8.76 2.26
CA SER A 78 -13.84 9.01 1.25
C SER A 78 -13.82 10.44 0.72
N SER A 79 -13.49 11.43 1.55
CA SER A 79 -13.34 12.84 1.14
C SER A 79 -12.14 13.01 0.19
N LEU A 80 -11.02 12.33 0.46
CA LEU A 80 -9.86 12.31 -0.46
C LEU A 80 -10.20 11.64 -1.79
N LEU A 81 -10.84 10.46 -1.75
CA LEU A 81 -11.27 9.77 -2.98
C LEU A 81 -12.31 10.60 -3.75
N ARG A 82 -13.26 11.23 -3.06
CA ARG A 82 -14.28 12.09 -3.66
C ARG A 82 -13.66 13.33 -4.29
N THR A 83 -12.70 13.98 -3.62
CA THR A 83 -11.98 15.15 -4.15
C THR A 83 -11.09 14.79 -5.34
N LEU A 84 -10.61 13.55 -5.46
CA LEU A 84 -9.85 13.08 -6.62
C LEU A 84 -10.75 12.61 -7.78
N PHE A 85 -11.86 11.92 -7.49
CA PHE A 85 -12.80 11.42 -8.51
C PHE A 85 -13.75 12.50 -9.05
N PHE A 86 -14.10 13.51 -8.25
CA PHE A 86 -14.96 14.63 -8.67
C PHE A 86 -14.37 15.47 -9.82
N PRO A 87 -13.09 15.91 -9.80
CA PRO A 87 -12.48 16.60 -10.93
C PRO A 87 -12.31 15.68 -12.13
N LEU A 88 -12.21 14.36 -11.95
CA LEU A 88 -12.14 13.40 -13.05
C LEU A 88 -13.50 13.24 -13.75
N ARG A 89 -14.60 13.16 -12.99
CA ARG A 89 -15.96 13.13 -13.55
C ARG A 89 -16.37 14.43 -14.23
N ILE A 90 -15.84 15.59 -13.80
CA ILE A 90 -16.08 16.88 -14.46
C ILE A 90 -15.11 17.13 -15.63
N LYS A 91 -13.89 16.57 -15.61
CA LYS A 91 -12.98 16.64 -16.77
C LYS A 91 -13.36 15.67 -17.91
N LEU A 92 -14.05 14.57 -17.61
CA LEU A 92 -14.56 13.61 -18.61
C LEU A 92 -15.51 14.23 -19.66
N PRO A 93 -16.53 15.04 -19.30
CA PRO A 93 -17.41 15.67 -20.29
C PRO A 93 -16.66 16.67 -21.16
N LEU A 94 -15.64 17.36 -20.65
CA LEU A 94 -14.87 18.31 -21.46
C LEU A 94 -14.05 17.59 -22.55
N GLN A 95 -13.42 16.46 -22.21
CA GLN A 95 -12.73 15.63 -23.21
C GLN A 95 -13.71 15.03 -24.22
N ALA A 96 -14.87 14.54 -23.77
CA ALA A 96 -15.90 14.02 -24.66
C ALA A 96 -16.43 15.10 -25.62
N VAL A 97 -16.66 16.32 -25.13
CA VAL A 97 -17.05 17.48 -25.96
C VAL A 97 -15.95 17.84 -26.95
N ALA A 98 -14.68 17.86 -26.55
CA ALA A 98 -13.57 18.15 -27.46
C ALA A 98 -13.44 17.10 -28.57
N VAL A 99 -13.52 15.81 -28.24
CA VAL A 99 -13.50 14.71 -29.22
C VAL A 99 -14.71 14.78 -30.15
N LEU A 100 -15.90 15.07 -29.61
CA LEU A 100 -17.11 15.27 -30.41
C LEU A 100 -16.95 16.46 -31.36
N PHE A 101 -16.40 17.58 -30.89
CA PHE A 101 -16.19 18.78 -31.70
C PHE A 101 -15.21 18.52 -32.84
N LEU A 102 -14.10 17.81 -32.56
CA LEU A 102 -13.13 17.37 -33.58
C LEU A 102 -13.76 16.41 -34.59
N ALA A 103 -14.58 15.46 -34.14
CA ALA A 103 -15.29 14.54 -35.03
C ALA A 103 -16.30 15.28 -35.93
N VAL A 104 -17.09 16.19 -35.38
CA VAL A 104 -18.06 16.99 -36.13
C VAL A 104 -17.36 17.90 -37.14
N THR A 105 -16.29 18.60 -36.75
CA THR A 105 -15.52 19.43 -37.67
C THR A 105 -14.88 18.60 -38.79
N ALA A 106 -14.32 17.43 -38.48
CA ALA A 106 -13.78 16.53 -39.51
C ALA A 106 -14.86 16.06 -40.51
N LEU A 107 -16.05 15.71 -40.03
CA LEU A 107 -17.18 15.33 -40.89
C LEU A 107 -17.68 16.51 -41.74
N TYR A 108 -17.79 17.70 -41.15
CA TYR A 108 -18.20 18.92 -41.85
C TYR A 108 -17.20 19.28 -42.95
N VAL A 109 -15.90 19.19 -42.67
CA VAL A 109 -14.83 19.41 -43.65
C VAL A 109 -14.89 18.37 -44.77
N SER A 110 -15.08 17.09 -44.45
CA SER A 110 -15.21 16.04 -45.47
C SER A 110 -16.42 16.27 -46.39
N GLN A 111 -17.57 16.66 -45.83
CA GLN A 111 -18.77 16.94 -46.61
C GLN A 111 -18.69 18.26 -47.40
N SER A 112 -17.96 19.26 -46.90
CA SER A 112 -17.82 20.58 -47.54
C SER A 112 -16.63 20.68 -48.51
N ILE A 113 -15.69 19.73 -48.48
CA ILE A 113 -14.58 19.62 -49.45
C ILE A 113 -14.97 18.72 -50.65
N GLN A 114 -15.91 17.79 -50.50
CA GLN A 114 -16.46 16.97 -51.58
C GLN A 114 -17.29 17.71 -52.67
N PRO A 115 -17.92 18.90 -52.48
CA PRO A 115 -18.71 19.52 -53.53
C PRO A 115 -17.87 20.30 -54.55
N ASN A 116 -16.57 20.54 -54.31
CA ASN A 116 -15.75 21.41 -55.18
C ASN A 116 -14.42 20.82 -55.67
N MET A 117 -14.17 19.53 -55.52
CA MET A 117 -13.07 18.86 -56.22
C MET A 117 -13.60 17.74 -57.10
N ARG A 118 -14.09 18.13 -58.29
CA ARG A 118 -13.90 17.29 -59.47
C ARG A 118 -12.39 17.18 -59.65
N ILE A 119 -11.87 16.01 -59.33
CA ILE A 119 -10.49 15.61 -59.57
C ILE A 119 -10.25 15.73 -61.08
N ALA A 120 -9.50 16.75 -61.48
CA ALA A 120 -8.82 16.79 -62.75
C ALA A 120 -7.52 16.00 -62.58
N GLU A 121 -7.35 14.97 -63.41
CA GLU A 121 -6.15 14.15 -63.46
C GLU A 121 -4.98 14.90 -64.14
N GLY A 122 -3.85 14.95 -63.42
CA GLY A 122 -2.46 14.93 -63.94
C GLY A 122 -1.81 16.25 -64.38
N PRO A 123 -0.47 16.29 -64.58
CA PRO A 123 0.59 15.29 -64.31
C PRO A 123 1.79 15.86 -63.51
N ALA A 124 2.83 15.04 -63.39
CA ALA A 124 4.09 15.20 -62.64
C ALA A 124 5.02 16.36 -63.08
N GLU A 125 6.10 16.52 -62.29
CA GLU A 125 7.26 17.45 -62.37
C GLU A 125 7.07 18.80 -61.64
N GLU A 126 7.98 19.31 -60.80
CA GLU A 126 9.43 19.16 -60.77
C GLU A 126 9.98 19.54 -59.37
N MET A 127 10.65 18.59 -58.73
CA MET A 127 12.02 18.68 -58.21
C MET A 127 12.57 20.03 -57.70
N THR A 128 13.04 20.03 -56.45
CA THR A 128 14.36 20.53 -55.97
C THR A 128 14.31 20.50 -54.44
N GLY A 129 14.96 19.57 -53.74
CA GLY A 129 16.38 19.27 -53.83
C GLY A 129 17.12 20.10 -52.78
N ARG A 130 17.73 19.41 -51.80
CA ARG A 130 18.77 19.88 -50.87
C ARG A 130 18.31 20.40 -49.51
N LEU A 131 18.32 19.48 -48.54
CA LEU A 131 19.06 19.57 -47.26
C LEU A 131 18.87 18.19 -46.59
N GLU A 132 19.68 17.24 -47.04
CA GLU A 132 20.82 16.73 -46.27
C GLU A 132 20.41 15.56 -45.37
N ARG A 133 20.54 14.40 -46.02
CA ARG A 133 20.61 13.08 -45.41
C ARG A 133 21.96 12.97 -44.70
N SER A 134 21.91 12.95 -43.37
CA SER A 134 22.99 12.48 -42.50
C SER A 134 22.42 11.45 -41.53
N ALA A 135 23.15 10.34 -41.43
CA ALA A 135 22.78 9.02 -40.98
C ALA A 135 22.47 8.88 -39.47
N PRO A 136 21.91 7.74 -39.01
CA PRO A 136 21.36 7.56 -37.67
C PRO A 136 22.43 7.08 -36.69
N GLU A 137 22.38 7.54 -35.44
CA GLU A 137 23.07 6.83 -34.35
C GLU A 137 22.32 7.04 -33.02
N GLN A 138 21.60 6.00 -32.57
CA GLN A 138 21.34 5.79 -31.15
C GLN A 138 22.58 5.13 -30.54
N PRO A 139 22.84 5.38 -29.25
CA PRO A 139 22.71 4.23 -28.37
C PRO A 139 21.81 4.52 -27.17
N ARG A 140 20.79 3.68 -27.06
CA ARG A 140 20.06 3.44 -25.82
C ARG A 140 20.93 2.63 -24.85
N SER A 141 20.89 3.08 -23.61
CA SER A 141 20.72 2.28 -22.40
C SER A 141 21.95 1.96 -21.54
N ARG A 142 21.68 2.15 -20.24
CA ARG A 142 21.97 1.23 -19.13
C ARG A 142 23.05 1.71 -18.17
N GLY A 143 22.60 2.51 -17.21
CA GLY A 143 23.31 2.76 -15.96
C GLY A 143 22.29 3.07 -14.86
N GLN A 144 21.64 2.02 -14.35
CA GLN A 144 20.94 2.09 -13.07
C GLN A 144 21.99 2.43 -12.01
N LYS A 145 21.98 3.65 -11.46
CA LYS A 145 22.64 3.90 -10.18
C LYS A 145 21.67 3.52 -9.09
N ALA A 146 22.04 2.46 -8.38
CA ALA A 146 21.38 1.95 -7.21
C ALA A 146 21.23 3.05 -6.15
N LEU A 147 20.09 3.03 -5.47
CA LEU A 147 19.86 3.75 -4.24
C LEU A 147 20.75 3.15 -3.14
N ASP A 148 21.88 3.79 -2.86
CA ASP A 148 22.63 3.57 -1.63
C ASP A 148 21.93 4.28 -0.47
N MET A 149 20.81 3.72 0.00
CA MET A 149 20.20 4.11 1.27
C MET A 149 20.93 3.36 2.40
N LYS A 150 22.09 3.89 2.83
CA LYS A 150 22.75 3.45 4.07
C LYS A 150 21.92 3.91 5.28
N TYR A 151 21.06 3.03 5.78
CA TYR A 151 20.44 3.20 7.10
C TYR A 151 21.39 2.64 8.15
N SER A 152 22.10 3.54 8.83
CA SER A 152 22.92 3.22 10.00
C SER A 152 22.00 3.20 11.22
N TYR A 153 21.71 2.02 11.74
CA TYR A 153 20.99 1.84 13.00
C TYR A 153 21.97 2.02 14.16
N GLU A 154 21.85 3.11 14.91
CA GLU A 154 22.47 3.20 16.24
C GLU A 154 21.62 2.39 17.23
N PRO A 155 22.20 1.41 17.94
CA PRO A 155 21.47 0.65 18.95
C PRO A 155 21.16 1.53 20.16
N VAL A 156 19.87 1.60 20.52
CA VAL A 156 19.40 2.24 21.75
C VAL A 156 19.97 1.48 22.96
N PRO A 157 20.61 2.16 23.94
CA PRO A 157 21.18 1.49 25.10
C PRO A 157 20.09 0.88 26.00
N PRO A 158 20.36 -0.26 26.67
CA PRO A 158 19.39 -0.92 27.53
C PRO A 158 19.04 -0.04 28.75
N PRO A 159 17.79 -0.11 29.26
CA PRO A 159 17.42 0.64 30.46
C PRO A 159 18.21 0.14 31.67
N VAL A 160 18.82 1.09 32.38
CA VAL A 160 19.53 0.84 33.64
C VAL A 160 18.53 0.35 34.70
N PRO A 161 18.79 -0.78 35.40
CA PRO A 161 17.98 -1.22 36.52
C PRO A 161 18.00 -0.16 37.63
N GLN A 162 16.84 0.37 38.03
CA GLN A 162 16.73 1.16 39.25
C GLN A 162 16.79 0.21 40.44
N GLU A 163 17.91 0.24 41.16
CA GLU A 163 18.08 -0.45 42.43
C GLU A 163 16.99 -0.01 43.41
N GLY A 164 16.36 -0.99 44.06
CA GLY A 164 15.23 -0.81 44.95
C GLY A 164 15.57 0.10 46.14
N ALA A 165 14.82 1.18 46.27
CA ALA A 165 14.65 1.88 47.53
C ALA A 165 13.70 1.05 48.42
N LEU A 166 14.29 0.33 49.37
CA LEU A 166 13.57 -0.17 50.56
C LEU A 166 12.94 1.01 51.31
N PRO A 167 11.62 1.03 51.56
CA PRO A 167 11.10 1.86 52.64
C PRO A 167 11.39 1.13 53.96
N SER A 168 12.36 1.65 54.69
CA SER A 168 12.52 1.42 56.12
C SER A 168 11.21 1.76 56.85
N SER A 169 10.60 0.77 57.50
CA SER A 169 9.54 1.04 58.47
C SER A 169 10.15 1.63 59.75
N PRO A 170 9.41 2.53 60.40
CA PRO A 170 9.47 2.60 61.85
C PRO A 170 8.06 2.55 62.45
N PHE A 171 7.91 1.65 63.43
CA PHE A 171 6.79 1.43 64.35
C PHE A 171 5.56 0.66 63.84
#